data_AF-A0A9N9XB15-F1
#
_entry.id   AF-A0A9N9XB15-F1
#
_cell.length_a   1.000
_cell.length_b   1.000
_cell.length_c   1.000
_cell.angle_alpha   90.00
_cell.angle_beta   90.00
_cell.angle_gamma   90.00
#
_symmetry.space_group_name_H-M   'P 1'
#
loop_
_entity.id
_entity.type
_entity.pdbx_description
1 polymer ?
#
loop_
_entity_poly.entity_id
_entity_poly.type
_entity_poly.pdbx_seq_one_letter_code
_entity_poly.pdbx_strand_id
1 'polypeptide(L)'
;MADYGFKQEYPPNSCPQCQRNVTHYPSQPVACPHHSHHVPPTGQPSYAPPPPYNPYYNGNSPSVYPQLPTYPQPPTYPQPPTYPQPPMYPQPPTNSNWSRPGHHGPSNLSYAKWVDCYLHSRMPEAAVRGGTDIDGQPIYVGRSFHEGDWLPAKVIPGRRCCYVSYNGKEYAKSTFQVLSHTSAHWVPGFGGQVPHNAIEGGRTATGEKLYIGRVMHQHSQTVGKIHPSHRNCYIPFDGREIAYAAYDVLVSRN
;
A
#
# COMPACT_ATOMS: atom_id res chain seq x y z
N MET A 1 -11.44 27.00 26.50
CA MET A 1 -10.59 25.80 26.34
C MET A 1 -11.52 24.61 26.41
N ALA A 2 -11.90 24.05 25.26
CA ALA A 2 -12.82 22.91 25.18
C ALA A 2 -12.02 21.68 24.76
N ASP A 3 -11.95 20.72 25.67
CA ASP A 3 -11.33 19.42 25.51
C ASP A 3 -12.25 18.52 24.68
N TYR A 4 -11.88 18.22 23.44
CA TYR A 4 -12.58 17.29 22.57
C TYR A 4 -11.81 15.97 22.51
N GLY A 5 -11.83 15.22 23.60
CA GLY A 5 -11.40 13.83 23.65
C GLY A 5 -12.45 12.92 23.01
N PHE A 6 -12.24 12.51 21.76
CA PHE A 6 -13.04 11.45 21.14
C PHE A 6 -12.61 10.09 21.72
N LYS A 7 -13.51 9.44 22.48
CA LYS A 7 -13.36 8.05 22.91
C LYS A 7 -13.62 7.13 21.71
N GLN A 8 -12.66 6.25 21.41
CA GLN A 8 -12.87 5.09 20.54
C GLN A 8 -13.79 4.10 21.26
N GLU A 9 -14.97 3.82 20.70
CA GLU A 9 -15.76 2.65 21.08
C GLU A 9 -15.34 1.46 20.20
N TYR A 10 -14.76 0.45 20.84
CA TYR A 10 -14.50 -0.87 20.26
C TYR A 10 -15.71 -1.80 20.53
N PRO A 11 -15.95 -2.84 19.70
CA PRO A 11 -17.13 -3.70 19.79
C PRO A 11 -17.33 -4.33 21.19
N PRO A 12 -18.58 -4.59 21.63
CA PRO A 12 -18.96 -4.73 23.04
C PRO A 12 -18.52 -6.02 23.77
N ASN A 13 -17.52 -6.75 23.26
CA ASN A 13 -17.03 -8.00 23.87
C ASN A 13 -15.55 -7.94 24.32
N SER A 14 -15.10 -6.80 24.85
CA SER A 14 -13.75 -6.66 25.40
C SER A 14 -13.73 -6.75 26.94
N CYS A 15 -12.83 -7.57 27.47
CA CYS A 15 -12.59 -7.84 28.89
C CYS A 15 -12.43 -6.56 29.75
N PRO A 16 -13.03 -6.47 30.96
CA PRO A 16 -12.99 -5.27 31.83
C PRO A 16 -11.59 -4.82 32.30
N GLN A 17 -10.55 -5.65 32.18
CA GLN A 17 -9.18 -5.30 32.59
C GLN A 17 -8.40 -4.50 31.53
N CYS A 18 -8.82 -4.48 30.26
CA CYS A 18 -8.15 -3.72 29.20
C CYS A 18 -8.50 -2.22 29.21
N GLN A 19 -9.49 -1.79 29.99
CA GLN A 19 -9.98 -0.39 29.99
C GLN A 19 -9.21 0.56 30.94
N ARG A 20 -8.21 0.10 31.70
CA ARG A 20 -7.49 0.93 32.68
C ARG A 20 -6.12 1.47 32.25
N ASN A 21 -5.57 1.06 31.11
CA ASN A 21 -4.24 1.51 30.66
C ASN A 21 -4.32 2.31 29.36
N VAL A 22 -4.68 3.59 29.47
CA VAL A 22 -4.70 4.54 28.34
C VAL A 22 -3.59 5.57 28.54
N THR A 23 -2.32 5.16 28.44
CA THR A 23 -1.18 6.12 28.29
C THR A 23 0.06 5.57 27.59
N HIS A 24 0.14 4.30 27.22
CA HIS A 24 1.22 3.77 26.39
C HIS A 24 0.62 2.82 25.37
N TYR A 25 1.05 2.91 24.09
CA TYR A 25 0.75 1.87 23.09
C TYR A 25 1.19 0.52 23.68
N PRO A 26 0.27 -0.43 23.95
CA PRO A 26 0.69 -1.71 24.44
C PRO A 26 1.34 -2.45 23.27
N SER A 27 2.66 -2.62 23.33
CA SER A 27 3.24 -3.91 22.95
C SER A 27 2.38 -4.98 23.61
N GLN A 28 1.69 -5.81 22.81
CA GLN A 28 0.81 -6.83 23.35
C GLN A 28 1.54 -7.65 24.43
N PRO A 29 0.95 -7.85 25.62
CA PRO A 29 1.56 -8.70 26.62
C PRO A 29 1.52 -10.15 26.16
N VAL A 30 2.62 -10.83 26.42
CA VAL A 30 2.77 -12.28 26.38
C VAL A 30 1.61 -12.92 27.16
N ALA A 31 0.87 -13.81 26.49
CA ALA A 31 -0.06 -14.82 27.03
C ALA A 31 -0.77 -14.50 28.37
N CYS A 32 -2.07 -14.15 28.31
CA CYS A 32 -2.95 -14.21 29.49
C CYS A 32 -3.46 -15.66 29.73
N PRO A 33 -3.44 -16.21 30.96
CA PRO A 33 -3.68 -17.65 31.21
C PRO A 33 -5.15 -18.12 31.16
N HIS A 34 -6.09 -17.34 30.60
CA HIS A 34 -7.53 -17.62 30.69
C HIS A 34 -8.23 -17.93 29.36
N HIS A 35 -7.50 -18.10 28.25
CA HIS A 35 -8.08 -18.61 27.00
C HIS A 35 -7.65 -20.05 26.75
N SER A 36 -8.57 -20.99 26.97
CA SER A 36 -8.50 -22.32 26.37
C SER A 36 -8.63 -22.17 24.85
N HIS A 37 -7.56 -22.50 24.14
CA HIS A 37 -7.57 -22.64 22.69
C HIS A 37 -8.54 -23.78 22.32
N HIS A 38 -9.62 -23.45 21.61
CA HIS A 38 -10.17 -24.42 20.67
C HIS A 38 -9.12 -24.59 19.57
N VAL A 39 -8.41 -25.72 19.63
CA VAL A 39 -7.54 -26.21 18.57
C VAL A 39 -8.42 -26.45 17.34
N PRO A 40 -8.17 -25.80 16.19
CA PRO A 40 -8.82 -26.21 14.95
C PRO A 40 -8.27 -27.59 14.53
N PRO A 41 -9.10 -28.49 14.00
CA PRO A 41 -8.65 -29.84 13.67
C PRO A 41 -7.53 -29.80 12.63
N THR A 42 -6.42 -30.50 12.91
CA THR A 42 -5.32 -30.74 11.98
C THR A 42 -5.76 -31.72 10.89
N GLY A 43 -6.47 -31.21 9.89
CA GLY A 43 -6.73 -31.89 8.63
C GLY A 43 -5.93 -31.22 7.51
N GLN A 44 -4.80 -31.80 7.11
CA GLN A 44 -4.23 -31.48 5.79
C GLN A 44 -5.24 -31.92 4.73
N PRO A 45 -5.51 -31.15 3.66
CA PRO A 45 -6.16 -31.71 2.49
C PRO A 45 -5.21 -32.77 1.90
N SER A 46 -5.55 -34.05 2.06
CA SER A 46 -4.87 -35.15 1.37
C SER A 46 -5.28 -35.09 -0.11
N TYR A 47 -4.42 -34.53 -0.95
CA TYR A 47 -4.55 -34.74 -2.38
C TYR A 47 -4.17 -36.21 -2.66
N ALA A 48 -5.13 -37.00 -3.16
CA ALA A 48 -4.81 -38.31 -3.68
C ALA A 48 -3.75 -38.17 -4.78
N PRO A 49 -2.72 -39.03 -4.83
CA PRO A 49 -1.76 -39.00 -5.93
C PRO A 49 -2.50 -39.24 -7.26
N PRO A 50 -2.09 -38.59 -8.36
CA PRO A 50 -2.69 -38.84 -9.65
C PRO A 50 -2.50 -40.32 -10.05
N PRO A 51 -3.45 -40.93 -10.77
CA PRO A 51 -3.33 -42.32 -11.20
C PRO A 51 -2.08 -42.50 -12.07
N PRO A 52 -1.41 -43.67 -12.02
CA PRO A 52 -0.25 -43.93 -12.84
C PRO A 52 -0.60 -43.80 -14.32
N TYR A 53 0.27 -43.12 -15.07
CA TYR A 53 0.14 -42.93 -16.51
C TYR A 53 0.05 -44.31 -17.20
N ASN A 54 -1.11 -44.60 -17.79
CA ASN A 54 -1.32 -45.80 -18.59
C ASN A 54 -1.16 -45.43 -20.08
N PRO A 55 -0.08 -45.84 -20.75
CA PRO A 55 0.18 -45.48 -22.15
C PRO A 55 -0.73 -46.19 -23.17
N TYR A 56 -1.73 -46.98 -22.73
CA TYR A 56 -2.58 -47.78 -23.62
C TYR A 56 -4.06 -47.33 -23.71
N TYR A 57 -4.42 -46.12 -23.27
CA TYR A 57 -5.82 -45.67 -23.41
C TYR A 57 -6.12 -45.19 -24.84
N ASN A 58 -6.68 -46.10 -25.64
CA ASN A 58 -7.25 -45.85 -26.97
C ASN A 58 -8.55 -45.03 -26.85
N GLY A 59 -8.68 -43.97 -27.66
CA GLY A 59 -9.70 -42.94 -27.54
C GLY A 59 -11.08 -43.33 -28.07
N ASN A 60 -11.83 -44.14 -27.30
CA ASN A 60 -13.27 -44.33 -27.52
C ASN A 60 -13.99 -44.70 -26.21
N SER A 61 -14.41 -43.69 -25.42
CA SER A 61 -15.48 -43.81 -24.42
C SER A 61 -16.06 -42.43 -24.12
N PRO A 62 -17.40 -42.27 -24.05
CA PRO A 62 -18.04 -40.98 -23.82
C PRO A 62 -17.84 -40.52 -22.36
N SER A 63 -17.17 -39.39 -22.20
CA SER A 63 -16.90 -38.76 -20.90
C SER A 63 -18.17 -38.10 -20.35
N VAL A 64 -18.76 -38.69 -19.30
CA VAL A 64 -19.77 -38.04 -18.46
C VAL A 64 -19.04 -37.21 -17.40
N TYR A 65 -18.90 -35.91 -17.64
CA TYR A 65 -18.40 -34.96 -16.63
C TYR A 65 -19.56 -34.49 -15.74
N PRO A 66 -19.43 -34.53 -14.40
CA PRO A 66 -20.40 -33.87 -13.52
C PRO A 66 -20.28 -32.34 -13.67
N GLN A 67 -21.42 -31.67 -13.85
CA GLN A 67 -21.51 -30.22 -14.00
C GLN A 67 -21.12 -29.51 -12.70
N LEU A 68 -20.27 -28.47 -12.80
CA LEU A 68 -19.87 -27.60 -11.69
C LEU A 68 -21.04 -26.73 -11.21
N PRO A 69 -21.13 -26.37 -9.92
CA PRO A 69 -22.13 -25.44 -9.43
C PRO A 69 -21.99 -24.06 -10.08
N THR A 70 -23.08 -23.52 -10.61
CA THR A 70 -23.14 -22.16 -11.16
C THR A 70 -23.18 -21.14 -10.02
N TYR A 71 -22.15 -20.29 -9.93
CA TYR A 71 -22.15 -19.14 -9.03
C TYR A 71 -23.02 -18.01 -9.62
N PRO A 72 -23.84 -17.33 -8.80
CA PRO A 72 -24.59 -16.16 -9.24
C PRO A 72 -23.63 -15.04 -9.68
N GLN A 73 -23.92 -14.43 -10.82
CA GLN A 73 -23.15 -13.32 -11.37
C GLN A 73 -23.27 -12.09 -10.44
N PRO A 74 -22.19 -11.32 -10.21
CA PRO A 74 -22.27 -10.07 -9.46
C PRO A 74 -23.15 -9.04 -10.18
N PRO A 75 -23.83 -8.12 -9.45
CA PRO A 75 -24.65 -7.10 -10.06
C PRO A 75 -23.83 -6.20 -10.98
N THR A 76 -24.35 -5.94 -12.18
CA THR A 76 -23.75 -5.01 -13.14
C THR A 76 -23.87 -3.58 -12.62
N TYR A 77 -22.75 -2.95 -12.29
CA TYR A 77 -22.73 -1.52 -11.99
C TYR A 77 -22.98 -0.71 -13.27
N PRO A 78 -23.84 0.31 -13.25
CA PRO A 78 -24.03 1.20 -14.39
C PRO A 78 -22.71 1.89 -14.73
N GLN A 79 -22.39 1.94 -16.02
CA GLN A 79 -21.19 2.63 -16.52
C GLN A 79 -21.27 4.13 -16.18
N PRO A 80 -20.18 4.77 -15.70
CA PRO A 80 -20.17 6.20 -15.49
C PRO A 80 -20.32 6.96 -16.82
N PRO A 81 -20.93 8.16 -16.83
CA PRO A 81 -21.11 8.95 -18.04
C PRO A 81 -19.76 9.31 -18.66
N THR A 82 -19.72 9.30 -20.00
CA THR A 82 -18.56 9.68 -20.80
C THR A 82 -18.32 11.19 -20.69
N TYR A 83 -17.27 11.59 -19.99
CA TYR A 83 -16.82 12.98 -20.00
C TYR A 83 -16.00 13.26 -21.27
N PRO A 84 -16.18 14.44 -21.91
CA PRO A 84 -15.36 14.82 -23.06
C PRO A 84 -13.89 14.93 -22.67
N GLN A 85 -13.02 14.51 -23.59
CA GLN A 85 -11.57 14.49 -23.42
C GLN A 85 -11.00 15.91 -23.18
N PRO A 86 -10.10 16.13 -22.21
CA PRO A 86 -9.41 17.41 -22.07
C PRO A 86 -8.39 17.64 -23.21
N PRO A 87 -8.09 18.90 -23.57
CA PRO A 87 -7.17 19.20 -24.66
C PRO A 87 -5.74 18.74 -24.35
N MET A 88 -5.05 18.21 -25.37
CA MET A 88 -3.64 17.81 -25.29
C MET A 88 -2.75 19.01 -24.98
N TYR A 89 -1.93 18.90 -23.92
CA TYR A 89 -0.85 19.85 -23.67
C TYR A 89 0.38 19.50 -24.50
N PRO A 90 1.11 20.49 -25.06
CA PRO A 90 2.34 20.23 -25.82
C PRO A 90 3.40 19.57 -24.92
N GLN A 91 4.10 18.56 -25.45
CA GLN A 91 5.24 17.98 -24.76
C GLN A 91 6.41 18.99 -24.72
N PRO A 92 7.15 19.11 -23.60
CA PRO A 92 8.32 19.98 -23.55
C PRO A 92 9.43 19.45 -24.48
N PRO A 93 10.17 20.34 -25.16
CA PRO A 93 11.17 19.92 -26.13
C PRO A 93 12.32 19.17 -25.45
N THR A 94 12.72 18.05 -26.04
CA THR A 94 13.93 17.32 -25.70
C THR A 94 15.13 18.13 -26.15
N ASN A 95 15.78 18.86 -25.24
CA ASN A 95 17.11 19.38 -25.52
C ASN A 95 18.07 19.06 -24.37
N SER A 96 18.94 18.09 -24.64
CA SER A 96 20.12 17.75 -23.88
C SER A 96 21.16 18.86 -24.03
N ASN A 97 21.09 19.88 -23.17
CA ASN A 97 22.22 20.76 -22.81
C ASN A 97 21.75 21.80 -21.78
N TRP A 98 21.82 21.47 -20.49
CA TRP A 98 21.91 22.48 -19.44
C TRP A 98 23.22 22.28 -18.69
N SER A 99 24.19 23.14 -19.02
CA SER A 99 25.40 23.35 -18.26
C SER A 99 25.05 23.62 -16.79
N ARG A 100 25.69 22.88 -15.88
CA ARG A 100 25.54 23.04 -14.42
C ARG A 100 25.92 24.46 -14.00
N PRO A 101 25.05 25.22 -13.31
CA PRO A 101 25.48 26.38 -12.54
C PRO A 101 25.55 26.02 -11.05
N GLY A 102 26.71 26.29 -10.46
CA GLY A 102 26.80 26.88 -9.12
C GLY A 102 26.64 25.95 -7.93
N HIS A 103 27.77 25.65 -7.28
CA HIS A 103 27.80 25.38 -5.86
C HIS A 103 27.22 26.59 -5.09
N HIS A 104 26.01 26.43 -4.56
CA HIS A 104 25.47 27.28 -3.50
C HIS A 104 25.18 26.37 -2.30
N GLY A 105 25.66 26.78 -1.11
CA GLY A 105 25.45 26.08 0.16
C GLY A 105 23.98 25.90 0.54
N PRO A 106 23.69 25.16 1.62
CA PRO A 106 22.41 24.50 1.82
C PRO A 106 21.32 25.53 2.13
N SER A 107 20.48 25.85 1.15
CA SER A 107 19.15 26.37 1.44
C SER A 107 18.34 25.21 2.01
N ASN A 108 18.19 25.24 3.34
CA ASN A 108 17.47 24.27 4.16
C ASN A 108 15.94 24.39 3.96
N LEU A 109 15.49 24.42 2.70
CA LEU A 109 14.09 24.40 2.33
C LEU A 109 13.57 22.98 2.53
N SER A 110 12.63 22.85 3.47
CA SER A 110 11.88 21.63 3.84
C SER A 110 10.93 21.15 2.74
N TYR A 111 11.34 21.22 1.48
CA TYR A 111 10.49 20.84 0.35
C TYR A 111 10.65 19.36 0.00
N ALA A 112 9.55 18.74 -0.43
CA ALA A 112 9.52 17.36 -0.91
C ALA A 112 10.37 17.18 -2.18
N LYS A 113 11.46 16.42 -2.09
CA LYS A 113 12.27 16.07 -3.26
C LYS A 113 12.13 14.59 -3.59
N TRP A 114 11.82 14.29 -4.84
CA TRP A 114 11.85 12.93 -5.38
C TRP A 114 13.22 12.66 -6.01
N VAL A 115 13.92 11.63 -5.53
CA VAL A 115 15.27 11.27 -5.98
C VAL A 115 15.22 9.94 -6.71
N ASP A 116 15.66 9.90 -7.96
CA ASP A 116 15.76 8.67 -8.75
C ASP A 116 16.67 7.65 -8.07
N CYS A 117 16.18 6.42 -7.98
CA CYS A 117 16.82 5.30 -7.29
C CYS A 117 16.58 3.99 -8.06
N TYR A 118 17.37 2.98 -7.72
CA TYR A 118 17.26 1.62 -8.24
C TYR A 118 17.57 0.63 -7.12
N LEU A 119 17.38 -0.67 -7.34
CA LEU A 119 17.46 -1.69 -6.28
C LEU A 119 18.80 -1.76 -5.53
N HIS A 120 19.88 -1.22 -6.12
CA HIS A 120 21.22 -1.19 -5.55
C HIS A 120 21.72 0.23 -5.23
N SER A 121 20.91 1.27 -5.43
CA SER A 121 21.33 2.64 -5.14
C SER A 121 21.44 2.86 -3.64
N ARG A 122 22.39 3.72 -3.23
CA ARG A 122 22.40 4.25 -1.87
C ARG A 122 21.14 5.08 -1.63
N MET A 123 20.53 4.93 -0.46
CA MET A 123 19.38 5.75 -0.06
C MET A 123 19.77 7.23 0.03
N PRO A 124 18.90 8.15 -0.44
CA PRO A 124 19.16 9.57 -0.34
C PRO A 124 19.20 10.02 1.12
N GLU A 125 19.90 11.13 1.37
CA GLU A 125 19.83 11.82 2.66
C GLU A 125 18.39 12.26 2.94
N ALA A 126 17.99 12.27 4.21
CA ALA A 126 16.62 12.59 4.63
C ALA A 126 15.51 11.77 3.94
N ALA A 127 15.81 10.52 3.53
CA ALA A 127 14.81 9.59 3.03
C ALA A 127 13.69 9.39 4.08
N VAL A 128 12.43 9.60 3.66
CA VAL A 128 11.29 9.52 4.57
C VAL A 128 11.00 8.06 4.91
N ARG A 129 11.13 7.72 6.20
CA ARG A 129 10.77 6.40 6.70
C ARG A 129 9.25 6.26 6.76
N GLY A 130 8.74 5.22 6.11
CA GLY A 130 7.34 4.83 6.08
C GLY A 130 6.93 3.95 7.25
N GLY A 131 7.84 3.11 7.71
CA GLY A 131 7.64 2.23 8.85
C GLY A 131 8.65 1.08 8.88
N THR A 132 8.16 -0.12 9.18
CA THR A 132 8.97 -1.34 9.36
C THR A 132 8.20 -2.54 8.82
N ASP A 133 8.86 -3.40 8.08
CA ASP A 133 8.27 -4.65 7.59
C ASP A 133 8.32 -5.76 8.64
N ILE A 134 7.66 -6.89 8.38
CA ILE A 134 7.48 -8.00 9.34
C ILE A 134 8.81 -8.54 9.89
N ASP A 135 9.87 -8.57 9.07
CA ASP A 135 11.21 -9.05 9.45
C ASP A 135 12.08 -7.97 10.11
N GLY A 136 11.52 -6.81 10.45
CA GLY A 136 12.25 -5.70 11.05
C GLY A 136 12.96 -4.78 10.04
N GLN A 137 12.91 -5.06 8.73
CA GLN A 137 13.54 -4.19 7.74
C GLN A 137 12.82 -2.84 7.63
N PRO A 138 13.55 -1.71 7.49
CA PRO A 138 12.93 -0.40 7.35
C PRO A 138 12.22 -0.27 5.99
N ILE A 139 11.00 0.28 6.03
CA ILE A 139 10.25 0.67 4.84
C ILE A 139 10.42 2.17 4.63
N TYR A 140 10.69 2.58 3.40
CA TYR A 140 10.79 3.96 2.96
C TYR A 140 9.69 4.32 1.96
N VAL A 141 9.34 5.61 1.95
CA VAL A 141 8.38 6.17 1.01
C VAL A 141 9.05 6.36 -0.35
N GLY A 142 8.55 5.63 -1.35
CA GLY A 142 8.91 5.86 -2.73
C GLY A 142 7.69 6.16 -3.60
N ARG A 143 7.95 6.30 -4.90
CA ARG A 143 6.95 6.24 -5.95
C ARG A 143 7.54 5.60 -7.20
N SER A 144 6.70 5.01 -8.04
CA SER A 144 7.13 4.46 -9.31
C SER A 144 6.02 4.58 -10.35
N PHE A 145 6.43 4.68 -11.62
CA PHE A 145 5.51 4.64 -12.74
C PHE A 145 5.02 3.20 -13.02
N HIS A 146 3.73 3.04 -13.28
CA HIS A 146 3.10 1.79 -13.69
C HIS A 146 1.81 2.09 -14.47
N GLU A 147 1.69 1.59 -15.70
CA GLU A 147 0.49 1.68 -16.55
C GLU A 147 -0.13 3.09 -16.65
N GLY A 148 0.70 4.12 -16.85
CA GLY A 148 0.22 5.51 -16.99
C GLY A 148 0.20 6.30 -15.67
N ASP A 149 0.25 5.60 -14.53
CA ASP A 149 0.14 6.21 -13.22
C ASP A 149 1.51 6.36 -12.54
N TRP A 150 1.69 7.48 -11.84
CA TRP A 150 2.71 7.60 -10.80
C TRP A 150 2.10 7.16 -9.47
N LEU A 151 2.60 6.05 -8.92
CA LEU A 151 2.02 5.40 -7.74
C LEU A 151 2.97 5.47 -6.54
N PRO A 152 2.49 5.82 -5.34
CA PRO A 152 3.21 5.60 -4.09
C PRO A 152 3.71 4.17 -3.95
N ALA A 153 4.92 4.01 -3.42
CA ALA A 153 5.63 2.73 -3.39
C ALA A 153 6.23 2.40 -2.02
N LYS A 154 6.20 1.11 -1.67
CA LYS A 154 6.89 0.49 -0.53
C LYS A 154 8.31 0.15 -0.94
N VAL A 155 9.31 0.86 -0.43
CA VAL A 155 10.73 0.61 -0.71
C VAL A 155 11.40 -0.04 0.50
N ILE A 156 12.02 -1.21 0.31
CA ILE A 156 12.77 -1.93 1.36
C ILE A 156 14.21 -2.14 0.88
N PRO A 157 15.16 -1.25 1.25
CA PRO A 157 16.52 -1.30 0.74
C PRO A 157 17.27 -2.59 1.13
N GLY A 158 17.07 -3.07 2.37
CA GLY A 158 17.72 -4.30 2.87
C GLY A 158 17.32 -5.56 2.09
N ARG A 159 16.14 -5.56 1.47
CA ARG A 159 15.68 -6.64 0.58
C ARG A 159 15.83 -6.32 -0.90
N ARG A 160 16.28 -5.10 -1.25
CA ARG A 160 16.40 -4.63 -2.63
C ARG A 160 15.08 -4.75 -3.39
N CYS A 161 13.99 -4.34 -2.74
CA CYS A 161 12.64 -4.41 -3.31
C CYS A 161 11.96 -3.04 -3.30
N CYS A 162 11.15 -2.80 -4.32
CA CYS A 162 10.20 -1.71 -4.39
C CYS A 162 8.88 -2.25 -4.93
N TYR A 163 7.77 -1.94 -4.28
CA TYR A 163 6.45 -2.43 -4.66
C TYR A 163 5.44 -1.30 -4.79
N VAL A 164 4.57 -1.39 -5.80
CA VAL A 164 3.39 -0.54 -5.95
C VAL A 164 2.13 -1.39 -5.97
N SER A 165 1.03 -0.85 -5.48
CA SER A 165 -0.30 -1.47 -5.56
C SER A 165 -1.04 -0.96 -6.80
N TYR A 166 -1.60 -1.87 -7.61
CA TYR A 166 -2.39 -1.50 -8.78
C TYR A 166 -3.39 -2.60 -9.15
N ASN A 167 -4.65 -2.23 -9.38
CA ASN A 167 -5.71 -3.09 -9.90
C ASN A 167 -5.78 -4.50 -9.24
N GLY A 168 -5.80 -4.53 -7.90
CA GLY A 168 -5.89 -5.77 -7.12
C GLY A 168 -4.57 -6.50 -6.86
N LYS A 169 -3.45 -6.04 -7.42
CA LYS A 169 -2.14 -6.73 -7.34
C LYS A 169 -1.01 -5.85 -6.79
N GLU A 170 0.01 -6.52 -6.28
CA GLU A 170 1.31 -5.94 -5.96
C GLU A 170 2.28 -6.14 -7.13
N TYR A 171 2.98 -5.07 -7.53
CA TYR A 171 3.95 -5.11 -8.62
C TYR A 171 5.35 -4.71 -8.15
N ALA A 172 6.32 -5.58 -8.39
CA ALA A 172 7.73 -5.29 -8.16
C ALA A 172 8.28 -4.27 -9.19
N LYS A 173 9.06 -3.31 -8.72
CA LYS A 173 9.65 -2.23 -9.53
C LYS A 173 11.17 -2.20 -9.36
N SER A 174 11.89 -2.09 -10.48
CA SER A 174 13.36 -1.97 -10.49
C SER A 174 13.85 -0.51 -10.57
N THR A 175 13.03 0.38 -11.10
CA THR A 175 13.26 1.83 -11.21
C THR A 175 12.18 2.56 -10.42
N PHE A 176 12.57 3.45 -9.52
CA PHE A 176 11.65 4.17 -8.65
C PHE A 176 12.30 5.47 -8.15
N GLN A 177 11.50 6.31 -7.50
CA GLN A 177 11.99 7.49 -6.80
C GLN A 177 11.77 7.33 -5.30
N VAL A 178 12.70 7.79 -4.49
CA VAL A 178 12.56 7.87 -3.03
C VAL A 178 12.27 9.32 -2.63
N LEU A 179 11.33 9.50 -1.69
CA LEU A 179 11.03 10.79 -1.11
C LEU A 179 12.11 11.20 -0.10
N SER A 180 12.75 12.34 -0.34
CA SER A 180 13.65 13.03 0.57
C SER A 180 12.95 14.26 1.14
N HIS A 181 12.77 14.32 2.46
CA HIS A 181 12.09 15.42 3.14
C HIS A 181 12.46 15.48 4.63
N THR A 182 12.80 16.66 5.16
CA THR A 182 13.24 16.83 6.56
C THR A 182 12.09 17.10 7.54
N SER A 183 11.00 17.73 7.08
CA SER A 183 9.84 18.10 7.92
C SER A 183 8.56 17.29 7.65
N ALA A 184 8.67 16.00 7.32
CA ALA A 184 7.50 15.15 7.06
C ALA A 184 6.97 14.51 8.35
N HIS A 185 5.64 14.46 8.50
CA HIS A 185 5.00 13.77 9.62
C HIS A 185 3.69 13.08 9.18
N TRP A 186 3.20 12.18 10.02
CA TRP A 186 2.04 11.35 9.75
C TRP A 186 0.86 11.81 10.60
N VAL A 187 -0.30 11.99 9.98
CA VAL A 187 -1.53 12.38 10.67
C VAL A 187 -2.66 11.40 10.34
N PRO A 188 -3.58 11.10 11.27
CA PRO A 188 -4.68 10.19 10.98
C PRO A 188 -5.58 10.71 9.85
N GLY A 189 -6.11 9.79 9.04
CA GLY A 189 -7.03 10.06 7.95
C GLY A 189 -8.01 8.91 7.74
N PHE A 190 -9.10 9.20 7.04
CA PHE A 190 -10.15 8.23 6.76
C PHE A 190 -10.90 8.56 5.46
N GLY A 191 -11.38 7.54 4.75
CA GLY A 191 -12.42 7.68 3.74
C GLY A 191 -12.04 8.56 2.54
N GLY A 192 -10.76 8.58 2.16
CA GLY A 192 -10.23 9.43 1.08
C GLY A 192 -9.86 10.85 1.50
N GLN A 193 -10.12 11.23 2.75
CA GLN A 193 -9.75 12.56 3.24
C GLN A 193 -8.24 12.71 3.34
N VAL A 194 -7.76 13.86 2.89
CA VAL A 194 -6.35 14.27 2.93
C VAL A 194 -6.26 15.73 3.39
N PRO A 195 -5.37 16.07 4.34
CA PRO A 195 -5.14 17.45 4.75
C PRO A 195 -4.60 18.31 3.61
N HIS A 196 -4.76 19.64 3.72
CA HIS A 196 -4.30 20.59 2.70
C HIS A 196 -2.78 20.53 2.45
N ASN A 197 -2.00 20.16 3.48
CA ASN A 197 -0.55 20.02 3.46
C ASN A 197 -0.08 18.58 3.19
N ALA A 198 -0.96 17.70 2.68
CA ALA A 198 -0.61 16.34 2.29
C ALA A 198 0.40 16.35 1.13
N ILE A 199 1.44 15.51 1.25
CA ILE A 199 2.45 15.37 0.21
C ILE A 199 1.88 14.52 -0.93
N GLU A 200 1.88 15.07 -2.14
CA GLU A 200 1.48 14.35 -3.34
C GLU A 200 2.48 13.23 -3.64
N GLY A 201 1.98 11.99 -3.67
CA GLY A 201 2.76 10.79 -3.96
C GLY A 201 2.82 10.44 -5.44
N GLY A 202 1.86 10.94 -6.22
CA GLY A 202 1.78 10.74 -7.65
C GLY A 202 0.42 11.09 -8.20
N ARG A 203 0.13 10.62 -9.41
CA ARG A 203 -1.11 10.93 -10.14
C ARG A 203 -1.52 9.76 -11.01
N THR A 204 -2.82 9.58 -11.18
CA THR A 204 -3.35 8.69 -12.21
C THR A 204 -3.11 9.25 -13.61
N ALA A 205 -3.25 8.43 -14.65
CA ALA A 205 -3.19 8.83 -16.05
C ALA A 205 -4.24 9.91 -16.41
N THR A 206 -5.35 9.97 -15.67
CA THR A 206 -6.39 11.01 -15.82
C THR A 206 -6.10 12.29 -15.04
N GLY A 207 -5.01 12.32 -14.27
CA GLY A 207 -4.55 13.48 -13.51
C GLY A 207 -5.05 13.57 -12.07
N GLU A 208 -5.81 12.57 -11.58
CA GLU A 208 -6.23 12.52 -10.17
C GLU A 208 -4.99 12.41 -9.27
N LYS A 209 -4.90 13.26 -8.25
CA LYS A 209 -3.81 13.22 -7.27
C LYS A 209 -3.94 11.99 -6.38
N LEU A 210 -2.81 11.30 -6.20
CA LEU A 210 -2.64 10.25 -5.23
C LEU A 210 -1.74 10.73 -4.10
N TYR A 211 -2.06 10.33 -2.88
CA TYR A 211 -1.34 10.74 -1.68
C TYR A 211 -0.68 9.55 -1.01
N ILE A 212 0.29 9.82 -0.15
CA ILE A 212 1.04 8.78 0.55
C ILE A 212 0.31 8.46 1.85
N GLY A 213 -0.15 7.21 1.95
CA GLY A 213 -0.71 6.68 3.18
C GLY A 213 0.21 5.64 3.81
N ARG A 214 -0.03 5.34 5.09
CA ARG A 214 0.47 4.11 5.72
C ARG A 214 -0.59 3.50 6.62
N VAL A 215 -0.47 2.19 6.84
CA VAL A 215 -1.36 1.41 7.70
C VAL A 215 -0.56 0.40 8.50
N MET A 216 -1.16 -0.16 9.56
CA MET A 216 -0.64 -1.35 10.23
C MET A 216 -1.32 -2.60 9.63
N HIS A 217 -0.54 -3.49 9.01
CA HIS A 217 -1.01 -4.76 8.45
C HIS A 217 -0.06 -5.88 8.88
N GLN A 218 -0.56 -6.88 9.61
CA GLN A 218 0.21 -8.05 10.06
C GLN A 218 1.57 -7.68 10.69
N HIS A 219 1.55 -6.78 11.68
CA HIS A 219 2.76 -6.25 12.35
C HIS A 219 3.72 -5.44 11.48
N SER A 220 3.41 -5.22 10.19
CA SER A 220 4.11 -4.25 9.35
C SER A 220 3.40 -2.91 9.37
N GLN A 221 4.15 -1.85 9.66
CA GLN A 221 3.72 -0.49 9.33
C GLN A 221 4.18 -0.17 7.92
N THR A 222 3.27 -0.28 6.95
CA THR A 222 3.60 -0.23 5.52
C THR A 222 2.89 0.92 4.80
N VAL A 223 3.57 1.44 3.78
CA VAL A 223 3.11 2.56 2.96
C VAL A 223 2.25 2.06 1.80
N GLY A 224 1.35 2.93 1.32
CA GLY A 224 0.48 2.67 0.19
C GLY A 224 -0.03 3.96 -0.45
N LYS A 225 -0.91 3.80 -1.45
CA LYS A 225 -1.53 4.92 -2.15
C LYS A 225 -2.88 5.26 -1.54
N ILE A 226 -3.07 6.49 -1.12
CA ILE A 226 -4.40 7.04 -0.84
C ILE A 226 -4.97 7.49 -2.18
N HIS A 227 -6.14 6.96 -2.52
CA HIS A 227 -6.88 7.30 -3.71
C HIS A 227 -8.18 7.99 -3.29
N PRO A 228 -8.23 9.35 -3.29
CA PRO A 228 -9.33 10.10 -2.71
C PRO A 228 -10.70 9.71 -3.26
N SER A 229 -10.85 9.56 -4.59
CA SER A 229 -12.13 9.17 -5.21
C SER A 229 -12.58 7.75 -4.82
N HIS A 230 -11.65 6.84 -4.56
CA HIS A 230 -11.94 5.47 -4.10
C HIS A 230 -12.14 5.39 -2.58
N ARG A 231 -11.88 6.48 -1.85
CA ARG A 231 -12.02 6.57 -0.39
C ARG A 231 -11.15 5.60 0.43
N ASN A 232 -10.07 5.09 -0.17
CA ASN A 232 -9.22 4.06 0.43
C ASN A 232 -7.73 4.40 0.30
N CYS A 233 -6.95 3.90 1.26
CA CYS A 233 -5.53 3.64 1.12
C CYS A 233 -5.32 2.20 0.66
N TYR A 234 -4.52 1.99 -0.38
CA TYR A 234 -4.22 0.69 -0.95
C TYR A 234 -2.74 0.34 -0.73
N ILE A 235 -2.46 -0.71 0.03
CA ILE A 235 -1.10 -1.19 0.28
C ILE A 235 -0.73 -2.37 -0.62
N PRO A 236 0.52 -2.44 -1.11
CA PRO A 236 1.07 -3.65 -1.69
C PRO A 236 1.53 -4.60 -0.58
N PHE A 237 1.01 -5.83 -0.58
CA PHE A 237 1.40 -6.85 0.38
C PHE A 237 1.09 -8.27 -0.13
N ASP A 238 2.09 -9.15 -0.09
CA ASP A 238 1.97 -10.59 -0.41
C ASP A 238 1.29 -10.85 -1.77
N GLY A 239 1.75 -10.14 -2.80
CA GLY A 239 1.24 -10.27 -4.17
C GLY A 239 -0.08 -9.55 -4.42
N ARG A 240 -0.70 -8.94 -3.42
CA ARG A 240 -2.03 -8.32 -3.50
C ARG A 240 -2.03 -6.83 -3.20
N GLU A 241 -3.02 -6.16 -3.74
CA GLU A 241 -3.43 -4.83 -3.31
C GLU A 241 -4.52 -4.97 -2.23
N ILE A 242 -4.27 -4.40 -1.05
CA ILE A 242 -5.20 -4.49 0.09
C ILE A 242 -5.72 -3.08 0.44
N ALA A 243 -7.05 -2.94 0.51
CA ALA A 243 -7.72 -1.67 0.75
C ALA A 243 -7.99 -1.41 2.25
N TYR A 244 -7.79 -0.15 2.66
CA TYR A 244 -8.04 0.35 4.01
C TYR A 244 -8.76 1.68 3.97
N ALA A 245 -9.90 1.78 4.64
CA ALA A 245 -10.61 3.05 4.79
C ALA A 245 -9.96 3.98 5.82
N ALA A 246 -9.27 3.44 6.84
CA ALA A 246 -8.54 4.18 7.86
C ALA A 246 -7.02 4.03 7.66
N TYR A 247 -6.29 5.14 7.75
CA TYR A 247 -4.86 5.21 7.45
C TYR A 247 -4.23 6.45 8.09
N ASP A 248 -2.91 6.52 8.13
CA ASP A 248 -2.20 7.78 8.34
C ASP A 248 -1.85 8.41 6.98
N VAL A 249 -1.93 9.73 6.87
CA VAL A 249 -1.54 10.53 5.71
C VAL A 249 -0.18 11.18 5.97
N LEU A 250 0.71 11.12 4.98
CA LEU A 250 1.97 11.87 5.03
C LEU A 250 1.74 13.34 4.67
N VAL A 251 2.13 14.23 5.57
CA VAL A 251 1.98 15.68 5.42
C VAL A 251 3.33 16.39 5.61
N SER A 252 3.48 17.56 4.99
CA SER A 252 4.61 18.45 5.23
C SER A 252 4.28 19.42 6.38
N ARG A 253 5.22 19.63 7.29
CA ARG A 253 5.10 20.69 8.30
C ARG A 253 5.51 22.01 7.66
N ASN A 254 4.56 22.95 7.63
CA ASN A 254 4.81 24.34 7.26
C ASN A 254 5.77 25.01 8.24
#